data_AF-A0A4Q5QZH0-F1
#
_entry.id   AF-A0A4Q5QZH0-F1
#
_cell.length_a   1.000
_cell.length_b   1.000
_cell.length_c   1.000
_cell.angle_alpha   90.00
_cell.angle_beta   90.00
_cell.angle_gamma   90.00
#
_symmetry.space_group_name_H-M   'P 1'
#
loop_
_entity.id
_entity.type
_entity.pdbx_description
1 polymer ?
#
loop_
_entity_poly.entity_id
_entity_poly.type
_entity_poly.pdbx_seq_one_letter_code
_entity_poly.pdbx_strand_id
1 'polypeptide(L)' 'MDEEEQPELPEGMPGNIMDRMMSNWMFDKKFIEQRKIFLWGAVDDKSAKDLTDRLLYLEALDPGKEITFYISSPGGGVTS' A
#
# COMPACT_ATOMS: atom_id res chain seq x y z
N MET A 1 13.82 -37.76 29.77
CA MET A 1 13.02 -36.57 30.13
C MET A 1 13.74 -35.38 29.51
N ASP A 2 13.96 -35.36 28.19
CA ASP A 2 12.94 -35.39 27.14
C ASP A 2 11.80 -34.45 27.51
N GLU A 3 11.91 -33.22 27.03
CA GLU A 3 10.86 -32.50 26.30
C GLU A 3 11.37 -31.07 26.06
N GLU A 4 12.23 -30.93 25.05
CA GLU A 4 12.17 -29.73 24.20
C GLU A 4 10.79 -29.74 23.56
N GLU A 5 9.86 -28.96 24.10
CA GLU A 5 8.58 -28.74 23.44
C GLU A 5 8.24 -27.25 23.51
N GLN A 6 8.72 -26.52 22.51
CA GLN A 6 8.04 -25.31 22.07
C GLN A 6 7.00 -25.74 21.03
N PRO A 7 5.70 -25.49 21.25
CA PRO A 7 4.77 -25.43 20.12
C PRO A 7 4.08 -24.07 20.06
N GLU A 8 4.56 -23.21 19.15
CA GLU A 8 3.98 -22.86 17.84
C GLU A 8 2.85 -21.82 17.94
N LEU A 9 3.20 -20.56 17.61
CA LEU A 9 2.24 -19.47 17.44
C LEU A 9 1.23 -19.82 16.34
N PRO A 10 -0.09 -19.68 16.57
CA PRO A 10 -1.09 -19.91 15.54
C PRO A 10 -0.90 -18.92 14.38
N GLU A 11 -0.81 -19.49 13.19
CA GLU A 11 -0.60 -18.81 11.92
C GLU A 11 -1.81 -17.92 11.58
N GLY A 12 -1.56 -16.62 11.35
CA GLY A 12 -2.52 -15.74 10.65
C GLY A 12 -3.37 -14.78 11.50
N MET A 13 -2.76 -13.83 12.20
CA MET A 13 -3.23 -12.42 12.18
C MET A 13 -2.15 -11.49 12.78
N PRO A 14 -1.70 -10.43 12.09
CA PRO A 14 -0.91 -9.38 12.72
C PRO A 14 -1.81 -8.64 13.74
N GLY A 15 -1.61 -8.94 15.02
CA GLY A 15 -2.41 -8.41 16.13
C GLY A 15 -2.10 -6.95 16.50
N ASN A 16 -1.10 -6.33 15.88
CA ASN A 16 -0.76 -4.93 16.13
C ASN A 16 -1.13 -4.06 14.93
N ILE A 17 -1.87 -2.97 15.19
CA ILE A 17 -2.08 -1.85 14.26
C ILE A 17 -0.77 -1.34 13.65
N MET A 18 0.33 -1.39 14.42
CA MET A 18 1.68 -1.09 13.96
C MET A 18 2.16 -2.08 12.88
N ASP A 19 1.90 -3.38 13.01
CA ASP A 19 2.32 -4.39 12.03
C ASP A 19 1.52 -4.28 10.73
N ARG A 20 0.22 -3.95 10.81
CA ARG A 20 -0.62 -3.73 9.63
C ARG A 20 -0.26 -2.42 8.92
N MET A 21 0.03 -1.34 9.68
CA MET A 21 0.52 -0.07 9.12
C MET A 21 1.92 -0.21 8.53
N MET A 22 2.84 -0.88 9.22
CA MET A 22 4.18 -1.18 8.72
C MET A 22 4.12 -2.03 7.47
N SER A 23 3.30 -3.09 7.45
CA SER A 23 3.12 -3.94 6.27
C SER A 23 2.59 -3.15 5.08
N ASN A 24 1.55 -2.32 5.29
CA ASN A 24 0.99 -1.49 4.22
C ASN A 24 1.98 -0.41 3.73
N TRP A 25 2.78 0.18 4.63
CA TRP A 25 3.83 1.15 4.26
C TRP A 25 5.03 0.50 3.56
N MET A 26 5.50 -0.65 4.03
CA MET A 26 6.57 -1.40 3.38
C MET A 26 6.13 -1.87 1.99
N PHE A 27 4.86 -2.28 1.88
CA PHE A 27 4.25 -2.67 0.62
C PHE A 27 4.24 -1.48 -0.34
N ASP A 28 3.59 -0.37 0.02
CA ASP A 28 3.51 0.84 -0.82
C ASP A 28 4.87 1.32 -1.31
N LYS A 29 5.90 1.32 -0.44
CA LYS A 29 7.24 1.77 -0.81
C LYS A 29 7.91 0.87 -1.85
N LYS A 30 7.82 -0.46 -1.68
CA LYS A 30 8.36 -1.43 -2.64
C LYS A 30 7.68 -1.36 -4.01
N PHE A 31 6.38 -1.05 -4.04
CA PHE A 31 5.66 -0.95 -5.31
C PHE A 31 5.87 0.38 -6.02
N ILE A 32 6.04 1.47 -5.28
CA ILE A 32 6.43 2.77 -5.85
C ILE A 32 7.79 2.67 -6.55
N GLU A 33 8.76 1.97 -5.99
CA GLU A 33 10.04 1.70 -6.67
C GLU A 33 9.85 0.93 -8.00
N GLN A 34 8.85 0.05 -8.07
CA GLN A 34 8.45 -0.66 -9.30
C GLN A 34 7.51 0.17 -10.21
N ARG A 35 7.25 1.45 -9.88
CA ARG A 35 6.31 2.33 -10.59
C ARG A 35 4.88 1.79 -10.64
N LYS A 36 4.47 1.08 -9.59
CA LYS A 36 3.11 0.55 -9.42
C LYS A 36 2.37 1.34 -8.34
N ILE A 37 1.23 1.89 -8.70
CA ILE A 37 0.33 2.62 -7.80
C ILE A 37 -0.95 1.81 -7.63
N PHE A 38 -1.51 1.84 -6.42
CA PHE A 38 -2.76 1.18 -6.08
C PHE A 38 -3.74 2.16 -5.46
N LEU A 39 -5.00 2.10 -5.92
CA LEU A 39 -6.13 2.75 -5.27
C LEU A 39 -7.09 1.67 -4.78
N TRP A 40 -7.17 1.54 -3.46
CA TRP A 40 -8.09 0.65 -2.76
C TRP A 40 -9.04 1.48 -1.91
N GLY A 41 -10.35 1.23 -2.05
CA GLY A 41 -11.36 1.94 -1.28
C GLY A 41 -11.84 3.24 -1.95
N ALA A 42 -12.62 4.02 -1.21
CA ALA A 42 -13.32 5.18 -1.76
C ALA A 42 -12.37 6.29 -2.23
N VAL A 43 -12.79 7.04 -3.24
CA VAL A 43 -12.09 8.25 -3.68
C VAL A 43 -12.56 9.43 -2.83
N ASP A 44 -11.63 10.01 -2.09
CA ASP A 44 -11.79 11.17 -1.22
C ASP A 44 -10.61 12.15 -1.39
N ASP A 45 -10.70 13.35 -0.83
CA ASP A 45 -9.66 14.38 -1.00
C ASP A 45 -8.28 13.91 -0.53
N LYS A 46 -8.24 13.02 0.47
CA LYS A 46 -6.99 12.49 1.01
C LYS A 46 -6.33 11.53 0.02
N SER A 47 -7.08 10.52 -0.45
CA SER A 47 -6.59 9.56 -1.45
C SER A 47 -6.24 10.25 -2.76
N ALA A 48 -7.02 11.26 -3.18
CA ALA A 48 -6.72 12.07 -4.36
C ALA A 48 -5.39 12.82 -4.23
N LYS A 49 -5.15 13.47 -3.08
CA LYS A 49 -3.88 14.14 -2.79
C LYS A 49 -2.71 13.13 -2.78
N ASP A 50 -2.86 12.01 -2.08
CA ASP A 50 -1.83 11.00 -1.95
C ASP A 50 -1.45 10.39 -3.31
N LEU A 51 -2.43 10.13 -4.18
CA LEU A 51 -2.20 9.64 -5.55
C LEU A 51 -1.49 10.69 -6.41
N THR A 52 -1.88 11.96 -6.31
CA THR A 52 -1.26 13.06 -7.05
C THR A 52 0.21 13.22 -6.66
N ASP A 53 0.51 13.23 -5.36
CA ASP A 53 1.88 13.32 -4.85
C ASP A 53 2.74 12.14 -5.35
N ARG A 54 2.19 10.91 -5.36
CA ARG A 54 2.89 9.71 -5.86
C ARG A 54 3.15 9.76 -7.37
N LEU A 55 2.18 10.23 -8.16
CA LEU A 55 2.34 10.37 -9.61
C LEU A 55 3.42 11.41 -9.95
N LEU A 56 3.39 12.57 -9.29
CA LEU A 56 4.41 13.61 -9.47
C LEU A 56 5.80 13.12 -9.05
N TYR A 57 5.88 12.33 -7.97
CA TYR A 57 7.13 11.72 -7.54
C TYR A 57 7.72 10.78 -8.60
N LEU A 58 6.90 9.90 -9.17
CA LEU A 58 7.36 8.96 -10.21
C LEU A 58 7.76 9.67 -11.51
N GLU A 59 7.04 10.74 -11.88
CA GLU A 59 7.39 11.56 -13.04
C GLU A 59 8.69 12.32 -12.82
N ALA A 60 8.92 12.87 -11.61
CA ALA A 60 10.18 13.56 -11.29
C ALA A 60 11.39 12.62 -11.27
N LEU A 61 11.20 11.34 -10.93
CA LEU A 61 12.27 10.34 -10.92
C LEU A 61 12.69 9.87 -12.31
N ASP A 62 11.72 9.56 -13.18
CA ASP A 62 11.98 9.01 -14.52
C ASP A 62 10.83 9.46 -15.44
N PRO A 63 10.94 10.68 -16.02
CA PRO A 63 9.88 11.29 -16.83
C PRO A 63 9.58 10.46 -18.08
N GLY A 64 8.28 10.32 -18.40
CA GLY A 64 7.83 9.62 -19.61
C GLY A 64 7.94 8.09 -19.57
N LYS A 65 8.44 7.52 -18.48
CA LYS A 65 8.41 6.06 -18.27
C LYS A 65 7.03 5.61 -17.78
N GLU A 66 6.60 4.44 -18.24
CA GLU A 66 5.29 3.89 -17.89
C GLU A 66 5.07 3.76 -16.38
N ILE A 67 3.82 4.02 -15.96
CA ILE A 67 3.33 3.85 -14.59
C ILE A 67 2.14 2.91 -14.65
N THR A 68 2.18 1.83 -13.87
CA THR A 68 1.05 0.91 -13.77
C THR A 68 0.15 1.33 -12.62
N PHE A 69 -1.12 1.64 -12.92
CA PHE A 69 -2.09 2.04 -11.92
C PHE A 69 -3.20 1.00 -11.79
N TYR A 70 -3.26 0.32 -10.64
CA TYR A 70 -4.31 -0.63 -10.30
C TYR A 70 -5.41 0.06 -9.50
N ILE A 71 -6.65 -0.03 -10.00
CA ILE A 71 -7.81 0.62 -9.39
C ILE A 71 -8.79 -0.44 -8.94
N SER A 72 -9.08 -0.46 -7.65
CA SER A 72 -10.15 -1.23 -7.04
C SER A 72 -10.90 -0.34 -6.05
N SER A 73 -11.66 0.59 -6.61
CA SER A 73 -12.42 1.60 -5.88
C SER A 73 -13.91 1.44 -6.14
N PRO A 74 -14.79 1.57 -5.12
CA PRO A 74 -16.23 1.70 -5.31
C PRO A 74 -16.63 3.08 -5.88
N GLY A 75 -15.66 3.97 -6.14
CA GLY A 75 -15.90 5.36 -6.53
C GLY A 75 -15.85 6.31 -5.34
N GLY A 76 -16.40 7.51 -5.50
CA GLY A 76 -16.33 8.56 -4.49
C GLY A 76 -17.08 9.82 -4.90
N GLY A 77 -16.86 10.88 -4.13
CA GLY A 77 -17.44 12.20 -4.40
C GLY A 77 -16.75 12.87 -5.59
N VAL A 78 -17.53 13.46 -6.50
CA VAL A 78 -16.99 14.31 -7.56
C VAL A 78 -16.80 15.70 -6.98
N THR A 79 -15.59 16.00 -6.52
CA THR A 79 -15.16 17.35 -6.16
C THR A 79 -14.08 17.80 -7.16
N SER A 80 -14.26 19.02 -7.69
CA SER A 80 -13.43 19.62 -8.77
C SER A 80 -12.27 20.43 -8.23
#